data_AF-A0A5J4PL39-F1
#
_entry.id   AF-A0A5J4PL39-F1
#
_cell.length_a   1.000
_cell.length_b   1.000
_cell.length_c   1.000
_cell.angle_alpha   90.00
_cell.angle_beta   90.00
_cell.angle_gamma   90.00
#
_symmetry.space_group_name_H-M   'P 1'
#
loop_
_entity.id
_entity.type
_entity.pdbx_description
1 polymer ?
#
loop_
_entity_poly.entity_id
_entity_poly.type
_entity_poly.pdbx_seq_one_letter_code
_entity_poly.pdbx_strand_id
1 'polypeptide(L)'
;DYRKTTGVSIVKILRGNRKINIPDAGERLYPYDRVIVAGSDEDIQRLIRSIAESRSAEAGKEMPECRIELSQYVVEAASAFIGKTLAELNIQKKTECMIVGIERNEEPKKIFAGFTLAEGDTLLLAGEKEKLDVFEQNMGIPVNSV
;
A
#
# COMPACT_ATOMS: atom_id res chain seq x y z
N ASP A 1 -9.68 -14.72 4.37
CA ASP A 1 -8.62 -14.20 3.50
C ASP A 1 -9.27 -13.42 2.36
N TYR A 2 -9.47 -12.11 2.56
CA TYR A 2 -10.21 -11.26 1.63
C TYR A 2 -9.59 -11.24 0.22
N ARG A 3 -8.26 -11.32 0.14
CA ARG A 3 -7.53 -11.38 -1.12
C ARG A 3 -7.95 -12.57 -1.99
N LYS A 4 -8.24 -13.73 -1.39
CA LYS A 4 -8.66 -14.94 -2.13
C LYS A 4 -10.09 -14.86 -2.64
N THR A 5 -10.95 -14.08 -1.98
CA THR A 5 -12.39 -14.04 -2.29
C THR A 5 -12.76 -12.86 -3.16
N THR A 6 -12.06 -11.73 -3.03
CA THR A 6 -12.40 -10.48 -3.75
C THR A 6 -11.28 -9.95 -4.62
N GLY A 7 -10.06 -10.48 -4.55
CA GLY A 7 -8.89 -9.92 -5.25
C GLY A 7 -8.30 -8.66 -4.61
N VAL A 8 -9.00 -8.09 -3.63
CA VAL A 8 -8.64 -6.83 -2.97
C VAL A 8 -7.74 -7.09 -1.76
N SER A 9 -6.72 -6.24 -1.58
CA SER A 9 -5.85 -6.23 -0.40
C SER A 9 -6.30 -5.16 0.59
N ILE A 10 -6.42 -5.53 1.87
CA ILE A 10 -6.69 -4.56 2.94
C ILE A 10 -5.36 -3.93 3.36
N VAL A 11 -5.27 -2.61 3.26
CA VAL A 11 -4.06 -1.83 3.53
C VAL A 11 -4.05 -1.32 4.97
N LYS A 12 -5.20 -0.88 5.48
CA LYS A 12 -5.33 -0.29 6.82
C LYS A 12 -6.70 -0.63 7.39
N ILE A 13 -6.76 -0.96 8.67
CA ILE A 13 -8.00 -1.06 9.44
C ILE A 13 -7.98 0.05 10.49
N LEU A 14 -9.00 0.87 10.51
CA LEU A 14 -9.26 1.88 11.53
C LEU A 14 -10.34 1.32 12.46
N ARG A 15 -9.96 1.00 13.70
CA ARG A 15 -10.82 0.43 14.73
C ARG A 15 -10.89 1.37 15.93
N GLY A 16 -11.89 2.25 15.94
CA GLY A 16 -11.94 3.36 16.89
C GLY A 16 -10.70 4.24 16.78
N ASN A 17 -9.94 4.38 17.87
CA ASN A 17 -8.68 5.14 17.90
C ASN A 17 -7.45 4.31 17.51
N ARG A 18 -7.63 3.02 17.19
CA ARG A 18 -6.53 2.13 16.82
C ARG A 18 -6.41 2.09 15.30
N LYS A 19 -5.18 2.22 14.82
CA LYS A 19 -4.83 2.03 13.40
C LYS A 19 -4.02 0.75 13.27
N ILE A 20 -4.50 -0.19 12.48
CA ILE A 20 -3.82 -1.44 12.15
C ILE A 20 -3.37 -1.31 10.70
N ASN A 21 -2.09 -1.05 10.50
CA ASN A 21 -1.49 -0.96 9.18
C ASN A 21 -1.09 -2.36 8.74
N ILE A 22 -1.46 -2.74 7.52
CA ILE A 22 -1.09 -4.00 6.87
C ILE A 22 -1.52 -5.19 7.74
N PRO A 23 -2.83 -5.40 7.90
CA PRO A 23 -3.35 -6.53 8.66
C PRO A 23 -2.84 -7.87 8.11
N ASP A 24 -2.49 -8.78 9.01
CA ASP A 24 -2.12 -10.15 8.65
C ASP A 24 -3.33 -10.90 8.06
N ALA A 25 -3.09 -12.00 7.33
CA ALA A 25 -4.12 -12.85 6.74
C ALA A 25 -5.13 -13.40 7.77
N GLY A 26 -4.74 -13.46 9.06
CA GLY A 26 -5.59 -13.85 10.17
C GLY A 26 -6.44 -12.73 10.79
N GLU A 27 -6.23 -11.46 10.40
CA GLU A 27 -6.96 -10.34 11.00
C GLU A 27 -8.42 -10.33 10.56
N ARG A 28 -9.32 -10.26 11.55
CA ARG A 28 -10.77 -10.22 11.32
C ARG A 28 -11.26 -8.78 11.30
N LEU A 29 -12.18 -8.50 10.38
CA LEU A 29 -12.96 -7.26 10.38
C LEU A 29 -14.12 -7.39 11.36
N TYR A 30 -14.31 -6.35 12.17
CA TYR A 30 -15.42 -6.20 13.10
C TYR A 30 -16.38 -5.11 12.62
N PRO A 31 -17.62 -5.09 13.12
CA PRO A 31 -18.53 -3.97 12.91
C PRO A 31 -17.85 -2.64 13.27
N TYR A 32 -18.11 -1.61 12.45
CA TYR A 32 -17.51 -0.27 12.54
C TYR A 32 -16.01 -0.16 12.19
N ASP A 33 -15.35 -1.26 11.79
CA ASP A 33 -14.03 -1.13 11.18
C ASP A 33 -14.15 -0.36 9.86
N ARG A 34 -13.33 0.69 9.71
CA ARG A 34 -13.13 1.34 8.41
C ARG A 34 -11.87 0.78 7.80
N VAL A 35 -11.97 0.30 6.57
CA VAL A 35 -10.86 -0.31 5.87
C VAL A 35 -10.43 0.53 4.68
N ILE A 36 -9.13 0.69 4.52
CA ILE A 36 -8.54 1.18 3.29
C ILE A 36 -8.14 -0.05 2.49
N VAL A 37 -8.55 -0.09 1.23
CA VAL A 37 -8.39 -1.23 0.36
C VAL A 37 -7.71 -0.83 -0.94
N ALA A 38 -6.90 -1.73 -1.50
CA ALA A 38 -6.23 -1.55 -2.78
C ALA A 38 -6.46 -2.78 -3.66
N GLY A 39 -6.78 -2.56 -4.93
CA GLY A 39 -7.08 -3.59 -5.92
C GLY A 39 -7.38 -2.97 -7.27
N SER A 40 -7.70 -3.79 -8.27
CA SER A 40 -8.25 -3.27 -9.54
C SER A 40 -9.62 -2.64 -9.31
N ASP A 41 -10.03 -1.72 -10.20
CA ASP A 41 -11.39 -1.16 -10.17
C ASP A 41 -12.45 -2.27 -10.15
N GLU A 42 -12.27 -3.32 -10.93
CA GLU A 42 -13.19 -4.46 -10.99
C GLU A 42 -13.28 -5.22 -9.66
N ASP A 43 -12.14 -5.46 -9.00
CA ASP A 43 -12.08 -6.14 -7.70
C ASP A 43 -12.68 -5.28 -6.58
N ILE A 44 -12.42 -3.97 -6.61
CA ILE A 44 -13.00 -3.01 -5.66
C ILE A 44 -14.51 -2.94 -5.83
N GLN A 45 -15.01 -2.85 -7.07
CA GLN A 45 -16.45 -2.86 -7.36
C GLN A 45 -17.12 -4.16 -6.91
N ARG A 46 -16.45 -5.31 -7.09
CA ARG A 46 -16.94 -6.61 -6.63
C ARG A 46 -17.04 -6.67 -5.10
N LEU A 47 -16.04 -6.14 -4.39
CA LEU A 47 -16.06 -6.02 -2.94
C LEU A 47 -17.21 -5.13 -2.46
N ILE A 48 -17.38 -3.95 -3.07
CA ILE A 48 -18.46 -3.01 -2.71
C ILE A 48 -19.83 -3.67 -2.90
N ARG A 49 -20.04 -4.37 -4.03
CA ARG A 49 -21.29 -5.09 -4.30
C ARG A 49 -21.58 -6.18 -3.28
N SER A 50 -20.57 -7.01 -2.96
CA SER A 50 -20.70 -8.07 -1.96
C SER A 50 -21.03 -7.53 -0.57
N ILE A 51 -20.48 -6.37 -0.18
CA ILE A 51 -20.79 -5.71 1.08
C ILE A 51 -22.20 -5.09 1.07
N ALA A 52 -22.61 -4.48 -0.05
CA ALA A 52 -23.92 -3.86 -0.22
C ALA A 52 -25.06 -4.90 -0.17
N GLU A 53 -24.85 -6.06 -0.79
CA GLU A 53 -25.79 -7.20 -0.73
C GLU A 53 -25.89 -7.80 0.70
N SER A 54 -24.93 -7.50 1.56
CA SER A 54 -24.84 -8.02 2.94
C SER A 54 -25.34 -7.04 4.01
N ARG A 55 -25.84 -5.84 3.68
CA ARG A 55 -26.30 -4.83 4.67
C ARG A 55 -27.75 -4.39 4.47
N SER A 56 -28.55 -4.52 5.52
CA SER A 56 -29.65 -3.59 5.83
C SER A 56 -29.05 -2.23 6.22
N ALA A 57 -29.59 -1.15 5.67
CA ALA A 57 -29.03 0.19 5.70
C ALA A 57 -28.85 0.75 7.13
N GLU A 58 -27.64 1.18 7.47
CA GLU A 58 -27.42 2.22 8.49
C GLU A 58 -26.28 3.14 8.05
N ALA A 59 -26.63 4.42 7.89
CA ALA A 59 -25.75 5.52 7.55
C ALA A 59 -25.45 6.37 8.79
N GLY A 60 -24.23 6.90 8.87
CA GLY A 60 -23.95 8.07 9.70
C GLY A 60 -22.73 7.96 10.61
N LYS A 61 -21.62 8.56 10.15
CA LYS A 61 -20.85 9.58 10.90
C LYS A 61 -19.76 10.13 9.99
N GLU A 62 -19.73 11.45 9.84
CA GLU A 62 -18.63 12.17 9.21
C GLU A 62 -17.38 11.98 10.08
N MET A 63 -16.27 11.58 9.44
CA MET A 63 -15.03 11.17 10.09
C MET A 63 -13.83 11.75 9.32
N PRO A 64 -12.64 11.85 9.94
CA PRO A 64 -11.49 12.54 9.37
C PRO A 64 -11.16 12.04 7.96
N GLU A 65 -10.94 12.97 7.03
CA GLU A 65 -10.45 12.69 5.68
C GLU A 65 -9.02 12.12 5.77
N CYS A 66 -8.89 10.80 5.74
CA CYS A 66 -7.61 10.17 5.41
C CYS A 66 -7.44 10.22 3.88
N ARG A 67 -6.71 11.21 3.38
CA ARG A 67 -6.33 11.29 1.96
C ARG A 67 -5.09 10.43 1.73
N ILE A 68 -5.29 9.29 1.07
CA ILE A 68 -4.20 8.46 0.54
C ILE A 68 -3.92 8.95 -0.88
N GLU A 69 -2.65 9.26 -1.16
CA GLU A 69 -2.17 9.63 -2.49
C GLU A 69 -1.37 8.47 -3.08
N LEU A 70 -1.31 8.44 -4.41
CA LEU A 70 -0.43 7.55 -5.17
C LEU A 70 0.75 8.39 -5.68
N SER A 71 1.98 7.96 -5.40
CA SER A 71 3.20 8.52 -5.98
C SER A 71 3.96 7.46 -6.77
N GLN A 72 4.65 7.88 -7.83
CA GLN A 72 5.54 7.05 -8.61
C GLN A 72 6.98 7.44 -8.32
N TYR A 73 7.81 6.46 -7.96
CA TYR A 73 9.23 6.64 -7.74
C TYR A 73 10.02 5.84 -8.76
N VAL A 74 10.83 6.52 -9.57
CA VAL A 74 11.73 5.90 -10.55
C VAL A 74 13.08 5.63 -9.89
N VAL A 75 13.55 4.39 -9.99
CA VAL A 75 14.87 3.98 -9.51
C VAL A 75 15.92 4.48 -10.49
N GLU A 76 16.55 5.61 -10.17
CA GLU A 76 17.64 6.17 -10.96
C GLU A 76 18.96 5.40 -10.78
N ALA A 77 19.89 5.56 -11.73
CA ALA A 77 21.20 4.89 -11.73
C ALA A 77 22.03 5.11 -10.45
N ALA A 78 21.84 6.26 -9.78
CA ALA A 78 22.53 6.62 -8.54
C ALA A 78 21.82 6.07 -7.28
N SER A 79 20.71 5.35 -7.43
CA SER A 79 19.90 4.90 -6.30
C SER A 79 20.61 3.80 -5.50
N ALA A 80 20.63 3.97 -4.18
CA ALA A 80 21.15 2.97 -3.24
C ALA A 80 20.28 1.69 -3.14
N PHE A 81 19.22 1.59 -3.95
CA PHE A 81 18.30 0.44 -3.99
C PHE A 81 18.64 -0.55 -5.09
N ILE A 82 19.46 -0.17 -6.07
CA ILE A 82 19.89 -1.08 -7.12
C ILE A 82 20.58 -2.29 -6.48
N GLY A 83 20.13 -3.48 -6.87
CA GLY A 83 20.64 -4.74 -6.34
C GLY A 83 20.06 -5.17 -5.00
N LYS A 84 19.25 -4.33 -4.33
CA LYS A 84 18.53 -4.71 -3.10
C LYS A 84 17.15 -5.27 -3.43
N THR A 85 16.72 -6.23 -2.62
CA THR A 85 15.38 -6.78 -2.66
C THR A 85 14.38 -5.91 -1.91
N LEU A 86 13.09 -6.00 -2.25
CA LEU A 86 12.03 -5.30 -1.50
C LEU A 86 12.05 -5.63 0.00
N ALA A 87 12.39 -6.87 0.35
CA ALA A 87 12.53 -7.31 1.74
C ALA A 87 13.66 -6.58 2.47
N GLU A 88 14.82 -6.41 1.83
CA GLU A 88 15.97 -5.71 2.40
C GLU A 88 15.68 -4.23 2.62
N LEU A 89 14.91 -3.61 1.71
CA LEU A 89 14.56 -2.20 1.82
C LEU A 89 13.62 -1.90 2.98
N ASN A 90 12.75 -2.84 3.35
CA ASN A 90 11.78 -2.68 4.42
C ASN A 90 10.94 -1.38 4.30
N ILE A 91 10.58 -0.99 3.07
CA ILE A 91 9.90 0.29 2.77
C ILE A 91 8.65 0.48 3.63
N GLN A 92 7.83 -0.58 3.75
CA GLN A 92 6.60 -0.55 4.56
C GLN A 92 6.85 -0.21 6.03
N LYS A 93 7.96 -0.68 6.62
CA LYS A 93 8.31 -0.41 8.03
C LYS A 93 8.95 0.96 8.21
N LYS A 94 9.71 1.43 7.21
CA LYS A 94 10.48 2.69 7.32
C LYS A 94 9.64 3.92 7.04
N THR A 95 8.65 3.83 6.16
CA THR A 95 7.95 5.01 5.67
C THR A 95 6.43 4.95 5.84
N GLU A 96 5.88 3.85 6.35
CA GLU A 96 4.42 3.61 6.39
C GLU A 96 3.74 3.69 5.00
N CYS A 97 4.54 3.62 3.92
CA CYS A 97 4.06 3.59 2.54
C CYS A 97 3.99 2.15 2.02
N MET A 98 3.01 1.87 1.17
CA MET A 98 2.86 0.56 0.54
C MET A 98 3.27 0.61 -0.92
N ILE A 99 4.13 -0.32 -1.34
CA ILE A 99 4.34 -0.59 -2.77
C ILE A 99 3.12 -1.36 -3.27
N VAL A 100 2.35 -0.73 -4.16
CA VAL A 100 1.14 -1.29 -4.76
C VAL A 100 1.37 -1.74 -6.21
N GLY A 101 2.46 -1.28 -6.83
CA GLY A 101 2.85 -1.62 -8.20
C GLY A 101 4.35 -1.55 -8.39
N ILE A 102 4.88 -2.38 -9.29
CA ILE A 102 6.23 -2.27 -9.81
C ILE A 102 6.14 -2.41 -11.32
N GLU A 103 6.77 -1.51 -12.05
CA GLU A 103 6.88 -1.55 -13.51
C GLU A 103 8.35 -1.51 -13.90
N ARG A 104 8.72 -2.29 -14.91
CA ARG A 104 10.06 -2.26 -15.51
C ARG A 104 9.89 -2.25 -17.01
N ASN A 105 10.44 -1.23 -17.68
CA ASN A 105 10.25 -1.01 -19.11
C ASN A 105 8.75 -0.98 -19.48
N GLU A 106 7.93 -0.24 -18.71
CA GLU A 106 6.48 -0.10 -18.91
C GLU A 106 5.67 -1.41 -18.75
N GLU A 107 6.30 -2.51 -18.32
CA GLU A 107 5.61 -3.76 -18.03
C GLU A 107 5.42 -3.98 -16.53
N PRO A 108 4.21 -4.33 -16.06
CA PRO A 108 3.95 -4.62 -14.67
C PRO A 108 4.70 -5.88 -14.23
N LYS A 109 5.34 -5.82 -13.07
CA LYS A 109 6.07 -6.92 -12.45
C LYS A 109 5.38 -7.39 -11.18
N LYS A 110 5.51 -8.69 -10.90
CA LYS A 110 4.96 -9.29 -9.70
C LYS A 110 5.70 -8.75 -8.47
N ILE A 111 4.95 -8.27 -7.50
CA ILE A 111 5.49 -7.81 -6.21
C ILE A 111 5.72 -9.02 -5.29
N PHE A 112 6.97 -9.26 -4.91
CA PHE A 112 7.33 -10.27 -3.91
C PHE A 112 8.61 -9.85 -3.17
N ALA A 113 8.80 -10.39 -1.96
CA ALA A 113 9.89 -10.03 -1.06
C ALA A 113 11.29 -10.09 -1.70
N GLY A 114 11.53 -11.10 -2.54
CA GLY A 114 12.80 -11.30 -3.24
C GLY A 114 12.92 -10.57 -4.58
N PHE A 115 12.01 -9.66 -4.93
CA PHE A 115 12.14 -8.87 -6.15
C PHE A 115 13.29 -7.88 -5.99
N THR A 116 14.30 -7.99 -6.85
CA THR A 116 15.50 -7.14 -6.84
C THR A 116 15.30 -5.92 -7.73
N LEU A 117 15.50 -4.73 -7.16
CA LEU A 117 15.38 -3.48 -7.91
C LEU A 117 16.58 -3.26 -8.82
N ALA A 118 16.29 -2.71 -9.99
CA ALA A 118 17.26 -2.29 -10.98
C ALA A 118 16.98 -0.85 -11.39
N GLU A 119 17.98 -0.23 -12.03
CA GLU A 119 17.80 1.05 -12.70
C GLU A 119 16.63 0.99 -13.70
N GLY A 120 15.81 2.03 -13.72
CA GLY A 120 14.64 2.13 -14.59
C GLY A 120 13.38 1.43 -14.06
N ASP A 121 13.43 0.84 -12.86
CA ASP A 121 12.22 0.37 -12.19
C ASP A 121 11.37 1.55 -11.71
N THR A 122 10.06 1.46 -11.93
CA THR A 122 9.07 2.41 -11.37
C THR A 122 8.31 1.72 -10.25
N LEU A 123 8.39 2.29 -9.05
CA LEU A 123 7.64 1.87 -7.88
C LEU A 123 6.38 2.73 -7.73
N LEU A 124 5.21 2.11 -7.69
CA LEU A 124 3.96 2.79 -7.36
C LEU A 124 3.72 2.66 -5.85
N LEU A 125 3.69 3.79 -5.16
CA LEU A 125 3.58 3.91 -3.71
C LEU A 125 2.23 4.50 -3.33
N ALA A 126 1.56 3.88 -2.37
CA ALA A 126 0.36 4.41 -1.73
C ALA A 126 0.69 4.81 -0.28
N GLY A 127 0.34 6.04 0.09
CA GLY A 127 0.62 6.56 1.43
C GLY A 127 -0.12 7.86 1.72
N GLU A 128 -0.07 8.31 2.97
CA GLU A 128 -0.45 9.68 3.31
C GLU A 128 0.61 10.63 2.71
N LYS A 129 0.19 11.80 2.21
CA LYS A 129 1.07 12.74 1.49
C LYS A 129 2.40 13.00 2.20
N GLU A 130 2.32 13.31 3.48
CA GLU A 130 3.48 13.60 4.34
C GLU A 130 4.48 12.43 4.41
N LYS A 131 3.99 11.19 4.27
CA LYS A 131 4.80 9.98 4.30
C LYS A 131 5.45 9.68 2.95
N LEU A 132 4.78 10.03 1.86
CA LEU A 132 5.34 9.97 0.51
C LEU A 132 6.49 10.99 0.37
N ASP A 133 6.30 12.20 0.86
CA ASP A 133 7.34 13.24 0.86
C ASP A 133 8.59 12.80 1.65
N VAL A 134 8.38 12.18 2.83
CA VAL A 134 9.47 11.62 3.65
C VAL A 134 10.16 10.45 2.95
N PHE A 135 9.42 9.62 2.22
CA PHE A 135 10.01 8.56 1.40
C PHE A 135 10.94 9.18 0.34
N GLU A 136 10.45 10.14 -0.44
CA GLU A 136 11.24 10.78 -1.51
C GLU A 136 12.52 11.46 -0.97
N GLN A 137 12.43 12.15 0.16
CA GLN A 137 13.58 12.80 0.80
C GLN A 137 14.63 11.81 1.33
N ASN A 138 14.19 10.71 1.97
CA ASN A 138 15.10 9.68 2.45
C ASN A 138 15.74 8.86 1.31
N MET A 139 15.07 8.80 0.16
CA MET A 139 15.53 8.06 -1.01
C MET A 139 16.50 8.87 -1.89
N GLY A 140 16.48 10.21 -1.82
CA GLY A 140 17.40 11.09 -2.53
C GLY A 140 18.75 11.33 -1.82
N ILE A 141 18.92 10.83 -0.59
CA ILE A 141 20.15 10.99 0.20
C ILE A 141 20.75 9.61 0.44
N PRO A 142 22.01 9.34 0.05
CA PRO A 142 22.66 8.10 0.43
C PRO A 142 22.72 8.01 1.96
N VAL A 143 21.91 7.12 2.55
CA VAL A 143 22.01 6.80 3.97
C VAL A 143 23.29 6.00 4.17
N ASN A 144 24.38 6.74 4.40
CA ASN A 144 25.61 6.20 4.92
C ASN A 144 25.92 6.90 6.26
N SER A 145 26.42 6.11 7.22
CA SER A 145 26.84 6.45 8.59
C SER A 145 25.67 6.40 9.60
N VAL A 146 25.75 5.66 10.71
CA VAL A 146 26.90 5.30 11.57
C VAL A 146 26.81 3.84 12.02
#